data_AF-A0A0F4GDR3-F1
#
_entry.id   AF-A0A0F4GDR3-F1
#
_cell.length_a   1.000
_cell.length_b   1.000
_cell.length_c   1.000
_cell.angle_alpha   90.00
_cell.angle_beta   90.00
_cell.angle_gamma   90.00
#
_symmetry.space_group_name_H-M   'P 1'
#
loop_
_entity.id
_entity.type
_entity.pdbx_description
1 polymer ?
#
loop_
_entity_poly.entity_id
_entity_poly.type
_entity_poly.pdbx_seq_one_letter_code
_entity_poly.pdbx_strand_id
1 'polypeptide(L)'
;MSARMAELVKRLESPLITIRVGQGAGARDFHVPQGILCACSDWFTNALKDGRFIEGTAKLINLPEDTARVFEAFVVFAYEGILTFPNDYETPEICGEAFHFALDIWNFGEKYMLPYLQNAAVTSACYFIKDETIPMTVLSACFDAAATETSPFRVMIADYAVNYMTVEGESAGIEVEHHLAGREGFLRAFQASQVACGTLDKGSFPRYRKPMDFGTTFFKPLEAESSWREGDMDTVIFAPHWDCTTSGCGVCGLYPAGGNSGVARCRACGEFARCKCADPQWLLVCPTCMEENSSKNK
;
A
#
# COMPACT_ATOMS: atom_id res chain seq x y z
N MET A 1 -20.69 -23.54 -4.61
CA MET A 1 -19.57 -22.88 -3.91
C MET A 1 -18.58 -22.47 -4.98
N SER A 2 -18.12 -21.21 -5.06
CA SER A 2 -17.18 -20.81 -6.11
C SER A 2 -15.84 -21.53 -5.89
N ALA A 3 -15.10 -21.84 -6.96
CA ALA A 3 -13.79 -22.49 -6.86
C ALA A 3 -12.81 -21.72 -5.95
N ARG A 4 -12.99 -20.39 -5.88
CA ARG A 4 -12.22 -19.49 -5.03
C ARG A 4 -12.50 -19.69 -3.53
N MET A 5 -13.77 -19.74 -3.16
CA MET A 5 -14.16 -20.03 -1.78
C MET A 5 -13.61 -21.37 -1.31
N ALA A 6 -13.60 -22.39 -2.19
CA ALA A 6 -13.05 -23.69 -1.86
C ALA A 6 -11.53 -23.66 -1.63
N GLU A 7 -10.78 -22.88 -2.43
CA GLU A 7 -9.32 -22.75 -2.27
C GLU A 7 -8.96 -21.95 -1.01
N LEU A 8 -9.67 -20.86 -0.70
CA LEU A 8 -9.48 -20.13 0.56
C LEU A 8 -9.75 -21.03 1.77
N VAL A 9 -10.87 -21.77 1.77
CA VAL A 9 -11.19 -22.72 2.85
C VAL A 9 -10.06 -23.74 3.03
N LYS A 10 -9.55 -24.31 1.93
CA LYS A 10 -8.42 -25.25 1.96
C LYS A 10 -7.15 -24.64 2.56
N ARG A 11 -6.87 -23.35 2.29
CA ARG A 11 -5.72 -22.64 2.88
C ARG A 11 -5.91 -22.42 4.39
N LEU A 12 -7.12 -22.06 4.81
CA LEU A 12 -7.46 -21.89 6.23
C LEU A 12 -7.39 -23.20 7.02
N GLU A 13 -7.71 -24.33 6.38
CA GLU A 13 -7.63 -25.67 6.97
C GLU A 13 -6.20 -26.23 7.01
N SER A 14 -5.22 -25.52 6.45
CA SER A 14 -3.82 -25.96 6.50
C SER A 14 -3.24 -25.91 7.93
N PRO A 15 -2.14 -26.63 8.21
CA PRO A 15 -1.50 -26.59 9.52
C PRO A 15 -1.11 -25.18 9.94
N LEU A 16 -1.33 -24.85 11.21
CA LEU A 16 -0.86 -23.61 11.79
C LEU A 16 0.67 -23.62 11.93
N ILE A 17 1.28 -22.51 11.55
CA ILE A 17 2.69 -22.20 11.75
C ILE A 17 2.78 -21.14 12.84
N THR A 18 3.68 -21.35 13.79
CA THR A 18 4.01 -20.32 14.78
C THR A 18 5.05 -19.38 14.19
N ILE A 19 4.75 -18.08 14.15
CA ILE A 19 5.69 -17.03 13.75
C ILE A 19 6.02 -16.22 14.99
N ARG A 20 7.26 -16.31 15.46
CA ARG A 20 7.76 -15.52 16.59
C ARG A 20 8.43 -14.26 16.06
N VAL A 21 7.89 -13.10 16.40
CA VAL A 21 8.34 -11.79 15.89
C VAL A 21 8.92 -10.96 17.03
N GLY A 22 10.08 -10.35 16.80
CA GLY A 22 10.81 -9.54 17.78
C GLY A 22 11.75 -10.34 18.69
N GLN A 23 12.40 -9.64 19.64
CA GLN A 23 13.40 -10.20 20.54
C GLN A 23 13.03 -10.09 22.02
N GLY A 24 13.55 -11.03 22.83
CA GLY A 24 13.47 -10.99 24.28
C GLY A 24 12.04 -11.00 24.81
N ALA A 25 11.78 -10.24 25.88
CA ALA A 25 10.47 -10.15 26.52
C ALA A 25 9.41 -9.44 25.66
N GLY A 26 9.82 -8.75 24.59
CA GLY A 26 8.92 -8.08 23.64
C GLY A 26 8.54 -8.95 22.43
N ALA A 27 9.04 -10.18 22.35
CA ALA A 27 8.69 -11.09 21.27
C ALA A 27 7.23 -11.54 21.38
N ARG A 28 6.55 -11.63 20.22
CA ARG A 28 5.15 -12.06 20.12
C ARG A 28 5.03 -13.24 19.17
N ASP A 29 4.26 -14.25 19.59
CA ASP A 29 3.94 -15.41 18.75
C ASP A 29 2.61 -15.17 18.02
N PHE A 30 2.61 -15.46 16.72
CA PHE A 30 1.45 -15.46 15.84
C PHE A 30 1.21 -16.88 15.33
N HIS A 31 -0.05 -17.29 15.21
CA HIS A 31 -0.41 -18.60 14.65
C HIS A 31 -1.18 -18.38 13.35
N VAL A 32 -0.54 -18.67 12.22
CA VAL A 32 -1.10 -18.41 10.89
C VAL A 32 -1.11 -19.71 10.08
N PRO A 33 -2.19 -20.02 9.34
CA PRO A 33 -2.20 -21.20 8.47
C PRO A 33 -1.08 -21.15 7.43
N GLN A 34 -0.33 -22.23 7.27
CA GLN A 34 0.76 -22.38 6.29
C GLN A 34 0.30 -22.00 4.88
N GLY A 35 -0.90 -22.47 4.52
CA GLY A 35 -1.52 -22.24 3.23
C GLY A 35 -1.85 -20.77 2.94
N ILE A 36 -1.92 -19.90 3.96
CA ILE A 36 -2.05 -18.44 3.80
C ILE A 36 -0.66 -17.81 3.61
N LEU A 37 0.32 -18.19 4.42
CA LEU A 37 1.69 -17.67 4.33
C LEU A 37 2.35 -17.97 2.98
N CYS A 38 2.33 -19.25 2.57
CA CYS A 38 2.92 -19.72 1.31
C CYS A 38 2.24 -19.10 0.08
N ALA A 39 0.95 -18.83 0.22
CA ALA A 39 0.14 -18.13 -0.74
C ALA A 39 0.69 -16.72 -1.00
N CYS A 40 0.95 -15.96 0.06
CA CYS A 40 1.41 -14.58 -0.08
C CYS A 40 2.85 -14.46 -0.55
N SER A 41 3.73 -15.43 -0.25
CA SER A 41 5.16 -15.31 -0.55
C SER A 41 5.88 -16.63 -0.82
N ASP A 42 6.73 -16.57 -1.85
CA ASP A 42 7.66 -17.64 -2.21
C ASP A 42 8.73 -17.87 -1.13
N TRP A 43 9.04 -16.84 -0.33
CA TRP A 43 9.95 -16.99 0.81
C TRP A 43 9.34 -17.93 1.85
N PHE A 44 8.07 -17.71 2.25
CA PHE A 44 7.39 -18.61 3.19
C PHE A 44 7.23 -20.01 2.62
N THR A 45 6.89 -20.12 1.33
CA THR A 45 6.86 -21.40 0.62
C THR A 45 8.20 -22.13 0.71
N ASN A 46 9.32 -21.42 0.56
CA ASN A 46 10.64 -22.01 0.63
C ASN A 46 11.12 -22.31 2.06
N ALA A 47 10.77 -21.48 3.03
CA ALA A 47 11.12 -21.64 4.44
C ALA A 47 10.40 -22.85 5.07
N LEU A 48 9.17 -23.12 4.64
CA LEU A 48 8.32 -24.19 5.15
C LEU A 48 8.38 -25.49 4.33
N LYS A 49 9.29 -25.59 3.36
CA LYS A 49 9.53 -26.84 2.63
C LYS A 49 10.16 -27.88 3.57
N ASP A 50 9.55 -29.06 3.62
CA ASP A 50 10.03 -30.19 4.41
C ASP A 50 11.48 -30.53 4.08
N GLY A 51 12.29 -30.75 5.13
CA GLY A 51 13.68 -31.16 5.02
C GLY A 51 14.66 -30.09 4.52
N ARG A 52 14.21 -28.85 4.28
CA ARG A 52 15.10 -27.75 3.83
C ARG A 52 15.67 -26.93 4.98
N PHE A 53 14.84 -26.67 5.99
CA PHE A 53 15.19 -25.85 7.16
C PHE A 53 14.58 -26.44 8.44
N ILE A 54 15.09 -26.05 9.62
CA ILE A 54 14.56 -26.50 10.92
C ILE A 54 13.10 -26.07 11.07
N GLU A 55 12.75 -24.94 10.47
CA GLU A 55 11.46 -24.27 10.48
C GLU A 55 10.34 -25.16 9.89
N GLY A 56 10.63 -25.92 8.81
CA GLY A 56 9.66 -26.87 8.24
C GLY A 56 9.35 -28.03 9.18
N THR A 57 10.35 -28.52 9.92
CA THR A 57 10.18 -29.62 10.90
C THR A 57 9.57 -29.12 12.21
N ALA A 58 9.95 -27.92 12.67
CA ALA A 58 9.52 -27.33 13.93
C ALA A 58 8.18 -26.59 13.83
N LYS A 59 7.72 -26.28 12.60
CA LYS A 59 6.55 -25.41 12.34
C LYS A 59 6.63 -24.06 13.06
N LEU A 60 7.86 -23.54 13.18
CA LEU A 60 8.20 -22.30 13.86
C LEU A 60 9.12 -21.47 12.97
N ILE A 61 8.76 -20.22 12.69
CA ILE A 61 9.64 -19.25 12.03
C ILE A 61 9.95 -18.15 13.05
N ASN A 62 11.23 -17.77 13.16
CA ASN A 62 11.66 -16.66 14.01
C ASN A 62 12.03 -15.45 13.14
N LEU A 63 11.41 -14.31 13.43
CA LEU A 63 11.62 -13.02 12.77
C LEU A 63 12.11 -11.99 13.82
N PRO A 64 13.34 -12.11 14.33
CA PRO A 64 13.79 -11.34 15.50
C PRO A 64 14.03 -9.85 15.21
N GLU A 65 14.31 -9.50 13.95
CA GLU A 65 14.59 -8.12 13.54
C GLU A 65 13.32 -7.34 13.17
N ASP A 66 12.19 -8.04 13.09
CA ASP A 66 10.92 -7.48 12.65
C ASP A 66 10.05 -7.13 13.85
N THR A 67 9.14 -6.18 13.65
CA THR A 67 8.24 -5.73 14.72
C THR A 67 6.89 -6.45 14.63
N ALA A 68 6.31 -6.73 15.80
CA ALA A 68 4.98 -7.34 15.87
C ALA A 68 3.92 -6.51 15.12
N ARG A 69 4.02 -5.18 15.19
CA ARG A 69 3.12 -4.24 14.51
C ARG A 69 3.14 -4.41 12.98
N VAL A 70 4.31 -4.56 12.38
CA VAL A 70 4.42 -4.78 10.92
C VAL A 70 3.89 -6.15 10.53
N PHE A 71 4.19 -7.17 11.33
CA PHE A 71 3.67 -8.51 11.08
C PHE A 71 2.14 -8.58 11.22
N GLU A 72 1.55 -7.86 12.18
CA GLU A 72 0.09 -7.70 12.32
C GLU A 72 -0.53 -7.09 11.07
N ALA A 73 0.06 -6.03 10.52
CA ALA A 73 -0.41 -5.42 9.28
C ALA A 73 -0.33 -6.40 8.10
N PHE A 74 0.74 -7.18 8.01
CA PHE A 74 0.84 -8.26 7.02
C PHE A 74 -0.26 -9.32 7.19
N VAL A 75 -0.53 -9.77 8.41
CA VAL A 75 -1.59 -10.76 8.67
C VAL A 75 -2.95 -10.18 8.25
N VAL A 76 -3.30 -8.97 8.66
CA VAL A 76 -4.54 -8.31 8.23
C VAL A 76 -4.62 -8.24 6.71
N PHE A 77 -3.53 -7.81 6.05
CA PHE A 77 -3.46 -7.77 4.60
C PHE A 77 -3.64 -9.15 3.94
N ALA A 78 -3.09 -10.22 4.52
CA ALA A 78 -3.21 -11.57 3.99
C ALA A 78 -4.67 -12.10 4.03
N TYR A 79 -5.47 -11.62 4.98
CA TYR A 79 -6.89 -11.99 5.10
C TYR A 79 -7.82 -11.05 4.35
N GLU A 80 -7.56 -9.75 4.36
CA GLU A 80 -8.50 -8.73 3.85
C GLU A 80 -8.08 -8.13 2.50
N GLY A 81 -6.81 -8.30 2.11
CA GLY A 81 -6.24 -7.69 0.89
C GLY A 81 -6.03 -6.18 0.99
N ILE A 82 -6.22 -5.58 2.18
CA ILE A 82 -6.07 -4.14 2.42
C ILE A 82 -5.19 -3.88 3.64
N LEU A 83 -4.52 -2.73 3.65
CA LEU A 83 -3.83 -2.21 4.82
C LEU A 83 -4.75 -1.24 5.57
N THR A 84 -4.73 -1.34 6.89
CA THR A 84 -5.47 -0.41 7.76
C THR A 84 -4.48 0.44 8.53
N PHE A 85 -4.74 1.75 8.55
CA PHE A 85 -4.00 2.73 9.32
C PHE A 85 -4.98 3.46 10.25
N PRO A 86 -4.52 4.05 11.37
CA PRO A 86 -5.36 4.89 12.21
C PRO A 86 -6.00 6.01 11.37
N ASN A 87 -7.30 6.25 11.54
CA ASN A 87 -8.05 7.22 10.73
C ASN A 87 -7.80 8.69 11.11
N ASP A 88 -7.06 8.93 12.19
CA ASP A 88 -6.95 10.24 12.82
C ASP A 88 -5.71 10.98 12.27
N TYR A 89 -5.73 11.35 10.98
CA TYR A 89 -4.65 12.12 10.33
C TYR A 89 -4.74 13.62 10.66
N GLU A 90 -4.92 13.94 11.94
CA GLU A 90 -5.24 15.31 12.36
C GLU A 90 -3.99 16.22 12.44
N THR A 91 -2.80 15.63 12.51
CA THR A 91 -1.54 16.38 12.62
C THR A 91 -0.44 15.84 11.70
N PRO A 92 0.51 16.71 11.28
CA PRO A 92 1.71 16.32 10.54
C PRO A 92 2.47 15.14 11.15
N GLU A 93 2.54 15.07 12.47
CA GLU A 93 3.24 14.01 13.20
C GLU A 93 2.55 12.65 12.99
N ILE A 94 1.22 12.59 13.07
CA ILE A 94 0.48 11.34 12.85
C ILE A 94 0.62 10.89 11.40
N CYS A 95 0.55 11.82 10.45
CA CYS A 95 0.78 11.54 9.03
C CYS A 95 2.20 11.03 8.76
N GLY A 96 3.20 11.63 9.43
CA GLY A 96 4.58 11.18 9.39
C GLY A 96 4.76 9.77 9.97
N GLU A 97 4.14 9.48 11.11
CA GLU A 97 4.16 8.13 11.70
C GLU A 97 3.49 7.09 10.78
N ALA A 98 2.38 7.44 10.14
CA ALA A 98 1.70 6.58 9.18
C ALA A 98 2.55 6.32 7.92
N PHE A 99 3.22 7.36 7.39
CA PHE A 99 4.15 7.23 6.27
C PHE A 99 5.36 6.37 6.61
N HIS A 100 5.95 6.57 7.80
CA HIS A 100 7.05 5.75 8.27
C HIS A 100 6.63 4.29 8.47
N PHE A 101 5.44 4.06 9.05
CA PHE A 101 4.91 2.70 9.19
C PHE A 101 4.63 2.03 7.85
N ALA A 102 4.18 2.79 6.83
CA ALA A 102 4.07 2.28 5.47
C ALA A 102 5.43 1.86 4.90
N LEU A 103 6.51 2.61 5.19
CA LEU A 103 7.86 2.20 4.81
C LEU A 103 8.28 0.90 5.49
N ASP A 104 8.01 0.76 6.79
CA ASP A 104 8.33 -0.47 7.53
C ASP A 104 7.64 -1.69 6.91
N ILE A 105 6.37 -1.56 6.54
CA ILE A 105 5.60 -2.60 5.84
C ILE A 105 6.22 -2.90 4.47
N TRP A 106 6.65 -1.88 3.73
CA TRP A 106 7.29 -2.06 2.43
C TRP A 106 8.64 -2.80 2.57
N ASN A 107 9.45 -2.44 3.56
CA ASN A 107 10.73 -3.10 3.86
C ASN A 107 10.52 -4.56 4.26
N PHE A 108 9.50 -4.85 5.08
CA PHE A 108 9.09 -6.23 5.38
C PHE A 108 8.71 -6.99 4.11
N GLY A 109 7.97 -6.34 3.22
CA GLY A 109 7.62 -6.94 1.94
C GLY A 109 8.83 -7.21 1.05
N GLU A 110 9.85 -6.35 1.07
CA GLU A 110 11.11 -6.60 0.35
C GLU A 110 11.83 -7.82 0.93
N LYS A 111 11.98 -7.86 2.27
CA LYS A 111 12.69 -8.92 2.99
C LYS A 111 12.08 -10.31 2.75
N TYR A 112 10.75 -10.38 2.72
CA TYR A 112 10.01 -11.64 2.62
C TYR A 112 9.35 -11.88 1.26
N MET A 113 9.73 -11.13 0.22
CA MET A 113 9.22 -11.31 -1.15
C MET A 113 7.68 -11.22 -1.23
N LEU A 114 7.10 -10.15 -0.69
CA LEU A 114 5.66 -9.88 -0.68
C LEU A 114 5.33 -8.67 -1.58
N PRO A 115 5.41 -8.80 -2.92
CA PRO A 115 5.26 -7.67 -3.84
C PRO A 115 3.90 -6.97 -3.73
N TYR A 116 2.83 -7.70 -3.43
CA TYR A 116 1.50 -7.12 -3.27
C TYR A 116 1.38 -6.25 -2.00
N LEU A 117 2.02 -6.69 -0.91
CA LEU A 117 2.10 -5.91 0.32
C LEU A 117 2.91 -4.63 0.08
N GLN A 118 4.01 -4.72 -0.67
CA GLN A 118 4.80 -3.55 -1.08
C GLN A 118 3.97 -2.55 -1.89
N ASN A 119 3.15 -3.03 -2.84
CA ASN A 119 2.29 -2.16 -3.64
C ASN A 119 1.23 -1.46 -2.77
N ALA A 120 0.62 -2.17 -1.83
CA ALA A 120 -0.34 -1.60 -0.88
C ALA A 120 0.30 -0.53 0.02
N ALA A 121 1.52 -0.80 0.51
CA ALA A 121 2.28 0.14 1.35
C ALA A 121 2.62 1.44 0.60
N VAL A 122 3.12 1.34 -0.64
CA VAL A 122 3.42 2.51 -1.48
C VAL A 122 2.17 3.31 -1.79
N THR A 123 1.05 2.64 -2.08
CA THR A 123 -0.23 3.31 -2.35
C THR A 123 -0.68 4.10 -1.13
N SER A 124 -0.57 3.51 0.07
CA SER A 124 -0.90 4.18 1.33
C SER A 124 0.03 5.37 1.60
N ALA A 125 1.34 5.20 1.38
CA ALA A 125 2.32 6.28 1.52
C ALA A 125 2.06 7.46 0.58
N CYS A 126 1.65 7.19 -0.67
CA CYS A 126 1.26 8.24 -1.61
C CYS A 126 0.06 9.05 -1.10
N TYR A 127 -0.91 8.40 -0.44
CA TYR A 127 -2.05 9.08 0.15
C TYR A 127 -1.61 10.02 1.28
N PHE A 128 -0.76 9.55 2.21
CA PHE A 128 -0.27 10.37 3.33
C PHE A 128 0.55 11.58 2.87
N ILE A 129 1.40 11.41 1.86
CA ILE A 129 2.29 12.50 1.40
C ILE A 129 1.61 13.46 0.41
N LYS A 130 0.44 13.10 -0.14
CA LYS A 130 -0.30 13.92 -1.10
C LYS A 130 -1.04 15.08 -0.44
N ASP A 131 -1.76 14.76 0.63
CA ASP A 131 -2.74 15.67 1.23
C ASP A 131 -2.20 16.36 2.49
N GLU A 132 -1.14 15.82 3.10
CA GLU A 132 -0.64 16.26 4.40
C GLU A 132 0.83 16.70 4.34
N THR A 133 1.19 17.63 5.22
CA THR A 133 2.58 18.02 5.41
C THR A 133 3.26 16.96 6.27
N ILE A 134 4.29 16.28 5.74
CA ILE A 134 5.09 15.34 6.51
C ILE A 134 6.31 16.07 7.08
N PRO A 135 6.61 15.95 8.39
CA PRO A 135 7.80 16.55 8.97
C PRO A 135 9.09 16.12 8.24
N MET A 136 9.96 17.07 7.90
CA MET A 136 11.22 16.80 7.18
C MET A 136 12.14 15.83 7.94
N THR A 137 12.09 15.85 9.26
CA THR A 137 12.81 14.91 10.13
C THR A 137 12.35 13.47 9.88
N VAL A 138 11.05 13.24 9.70
CA VAL A 138 10.48 11.93 9.38
C VAL A 138 10.86 11.51 7.96
N LEU A 139 10.72 12.39 6.97
CA LEU A 139 11.12 12.10 5.59
C LEU A 139 12.60 11.74 5.51
N SER A 140 13.45 12.44 6.25
CA SER A 140 14.87 12.13 6.34
C SER A 140 15.14 10.76 6.96
N ALA A 141 14.47 10.41 8.06
CA ALA A 141 14.62 9.09 8.67
C ALA A 141 14.14 7.98 7.73
N CYS A 142 13.01 8.19 7.04
CA CYS A 142 12.47 7.26 6.05
C CYS A 142 13.43 7.07 4.85
N PHE A 143 14.11 8.14 4.42
CA PHE A 143 15.05 8.06 3.32
C PHE A 143 16.23 7.13 3.65
N ASP A 144 16.78 7.26 4.87
CA ASP A 144 17.86 6.41 5.36
C ASP A 144 17.40 4.97 5.59
N ALA A 145 16.20 4.78 6.14
CA ALA A 145 15.65 3.47 6.49
C ALA A 145 15.16 2.65 5.28
N ALA A 146 14.99 3.26 4.10
CA ALA A 146 14.54 2.55 2.91
C ALA A 146 15.54 1.47 2.49
N ALA A 147 15.09 0.21 2.42
CA ALA A 147 15.96 -0.96 2.30
C ALA A 147 16.82 -1.00 1.02
N THR A 148 16.40 -0.32 -0.05
CA THR A 148 17.15 -0.25 -1.31
C THR A 148 17.21 1.18 -1.84
N GLU A 149 18.28 1.50 -2.59
CA GLU A 149 18.37 2.78 -3.32
C GLU A 149 17.23 2.96 -4.35
N THR A 150 16.69 1.85 -4.84
CA THR A 150 15.57 1.80 -5.79
C THR A 150 14.19 1.85 -5.12
N SER A 151 14.15 2.01 -3.79
CA SER A 151 12.89 2.07 -3.06
C SER A 151 12.02 3.22 -3.57
N PRO A 152 10.73 2.98 -3.86
CA PRO A 152 9.79 4.02 -4.26
C PRO A 152 9.67 5.13 -3.20
N PHE A 153 9.93 4.85 -1.92
CA PHE A 153 9.91 5.86 -0.86
C PHE A 153 11.00 6.92 -1.05
N ARG A 154 12.21 6.54 -1.47
CA ARG A 154 13.28 7.49 -1.79
C ARG A 154 12.87 8.43 -2.92
N VAL A 155 12.15 7.91 -3.91
CA VAL A 155 11.63 8.69 -5.02
C VAL A 155 10.47 9.60 -4.59
N MET A 156 9.53 9.11 -3.77
CA MET A 156 8.45 9.94 -3.22
C MET A 156 8.98 11.11 -2.40
N ILE A 157 9.98 10.87 -1.55
CA ILE A 157 10.62 11.90 -0.72
C ILE A 157 11.34 12.93 -1.59
N ALA A 158 12.04 12.50 -2.63
CA ALA A 158 12.72 13.40 -3.57
C ALA A 158 11.72 14.23 -4.39
N ASP A 159 10.63 13.62 -4.89
CA ASP A 159 9.53 14.32 -5.55
C ASP A 159 8.88 15.35 -4.61
N TYR A 160 8.69 14.98 -3.35
CA TYR A 160 8.14 15.86 -2.33
C TYR A 160 9.05 17.06 -2.10
N ALA A 161 10.35 16.84 -1.91
CA ALA A 161 11.32 17.91 -1.71
C ALA A 161 11.34 18.91 -2.90
N VAL A 162 11.35 18.40 -4.14
CA VAL A 162 11.30 19.25 -5.35
C VAL A 162 9.98 20.03 -5.42
N ASN A 163 8.85 19.37 -5.17
CA ASN A 163 7.54 20.03 -5.16
C ASN A 163 7.46 21.10 -4.06
N TYR A 164 7.92 20.78 -2.84
CA TYR A 164 7.92 21.67 -1.69
C TYR A 164 8.76 22.93 -1.96
N MET A 165 9.98 22.78 -2.50
CA MET A 165 10.80 23.93 -2.91
C MET A 165 10.18 24.75 -4.05
N THR A 166 9.46 24.10 -4.96
CA THR A 166 8.78 24.78 -6.07
C THR A 166 7.60 25.63 -5.59
N VAL A 167 6.87 25.15 -4.58
CA VAL A 167 5.67 25.82 -4.04
C VAL A 167 6.04 26.89 -3.00
N GLU A 168 6.94 26.57 -2.06
CA GLU A 168 7.25 27.41 -0.89
C GLU A 168 8.51 28.29 -1.07
N GLY A 169 9.32 28.05 -2.10
CA GLY A 169 10.47 28.90 -2.43
C GLY A 169 11.70 28.71 -1.52
N GLU A 170 12.37 29.81 -1.19
CA GLU A 170 13.72 29.80 -0.60
C GLU A 170 13.79 29.19 0.80
N SER A 171 12.78 29.41 1.66
CA SER A 171 12.73 28.82 3.00
C SER A 171 12.64 27.30 2.97
N ALA A 172 11.90 26.74 2.03
CA ALA A 172 11.83 25.29 1.81
C ALA A 172 13.16 24.71 1.33
N GLY A 173 13.95 25.47 0.56
CA GLY A 173 15.29 25.06 0.14
C GLY A 173 16.22 24.83 1.33
N ILE A 174 16.21 25.73 2.32
CA ILE A 174 17.02 25.63 3.54
C ILE A 174 16.63 24.38 4.35
N GLU A 175 15.33 24.11 4.50
CA GLU A 175 14.86 22.92 5.24
C GLU A 175 15.23 21.60 4.54
N VAL A 176 15.04 21.54 3.22
CA VAL A 176 15.43 20.37 2.42
C VAL A 176 16.94 20.14 2.49
N GLU A 177 17.74 21.20 2.37
CA GLU A 177 19.19 21.10 2.48
C GLU A 177 19.60 20.60 3.87
N HIS A 178 19.05 21.20 4.93
CA HIS A 178 19.38 20.86 6.31
C HIS A 178 19.09 19.40 6.66
N HIS A 179 17.96 18.86 6.21
CA HIS A 179 17.52 17.51 6.58
C HIS A 179 17.94 16.41 5.61
N LEU A 180 17.97 16.69 4.30
CA LEU A 180 18.07 15.66 3.27
C LEU A 180 19.39 15.69 2.47
N ALA A 181 20.05 16.84 2.31
CA ALA A 181 21.21 16.94 1.41
C ALA A 181 22.39 16.03 1.81
N GLY A 182 22.57 15.79 3.10
CA GLY A 182 23.63 14.91 3.63
C GLY A 182 23.33 13.41 3.54
N ARG A 183 22.14 13.00 3.07
CA ARG A 183 21.73 11.60 3.06
C ARG A 183 22.26 10.88 1.82
N GLU A 184 22.75 9.66 2.02
CA GLU A 184 23.40 8.89 0.96
C GLU A 184 22.42 8.58 -0.18
N GLY A 185 22.76 9.04 -1.39
CA GLY A 185 21.93 8.85 -2.58
C GLY A 185 20.80 9.88 -2.75
N PHE A 186 20.57 10.78 -1.77
CA PHE A 186 19.51 11.78 -1.87
C PHE A 186 19.73 12.74 -3.03
N LEU A 187 20.93 13.31 -3.18
CA LEU A 187 21.21 14.25 -4.27
C LEU A 187 20.91 13.67 -5.67
N ARG A 188 21.21 12.37 -5.86
CA ARG A 188 20.90 11.65 -7.12
C ARG A 188 19.39 11.53 -7.32
N ALA A 189 18.65 11.10 -6.30
CA ALA A 189 17.20 10.98 -6.35
C ALA A 189 16.52 12.35 -6.56
N PHE A 190 17.03 13.38 -5.90
CA PHE A 190 16.56 14.76 -6.03
C PHE A 190 16.77 15.30 -7.45
N GLN A 191 17.97 15.16 -8.02
CA GLN A 191 18.25 15.54 -9.40
C GLN A 191 17.35 14.80 -10.40
N ALA A 192 17.16 13.49 -10.23
CA ALA A 192 16.23 12.72 -11.06
C ALA A 192 14.79 13.26 -10.96
N SER A 193 14.38 13.69 -9.77
CA SER A 193 13.06 14.26 -9.52
C SER A 193 12.92 15.68 -10.09
N GLN A 194 13.98 16.50 -10.07
CA GLN A 194 14.02 17.80 -10.76
C GLN A 194 13.88 17.65 -12.27
N VAL A 195 14.58 16.67 -12.86
CA VAL A 195 14.44 16.34 -14.29
C VAL A 195 13.01 15.89 -14.59
N ALA A 196 12.42 15.04 -13.74
CA ALA A 196 11.02 14.62 -13.90
C ALA A 196 10.05 15.81 -13.80
N CYS A 197 10.25 16.71 -12.84
CA CYS A 197 9.43 17.92 -12.68
C CYS A 197 9.48 18.83 -13.92
N GLY A 198 10.62 18.91 -14.61
CA GLY A 198 10.78 19.71 -15.83
C GLY A 198 10.31 19.03 -17.13
N THR A 199 10.18 17.70 -17.13
CA THR A 199 9.89 16.91 -18.35
C THR A 199 8.47 16.33 -18.40
N LEU A 200 7.85 16.07 -17.25
CA LEU A 200 6.50 15.52 -17.17
C LEU A 200 5.42 16.56 -17.49
N ASP A 201 4.29 16.10 -18.02
CA ASP A 201 3.12 16.94 -18.27
C ASP A 201 2.62 17.62 -16.99
N LYS A 202 2.03 18.81 -17.16
CA LYS A 202 1.47 19.59 -16.04
C LYS A 202 0.43 18.76 -15.28
N GLY A 203 0.67 18.56 -13.98
CA GLY A 203 -0.20 17.75 -13.10
C GLY A 203 0.17 16.26 -13.02
N SER A 204 1.21 15.81 -13.71
CA SER A 204 1.81 14.48 -13.54
C SER A 204 3.00 14.49 -12.57
N PHE A 205 3.42 15.68 -12.12
CA PHE A 205 4.35 15.89 -11.03
C PHE A 205 3.66 16.61 -9.85
N PRO A 206 4.01 16.27 -8.59
CA PRO A 206 4.85 15.15 -8.18
C PRO A 206 4.19 13.80 -8.45
N ARG A 207 4.98 12.77 -8.76
CA ARG A 207 4.46 11.52 -9.30
C ARG A 207 3.59 10.76 -8.31
N TYR A 208 3.85 10.90 -7.00
CA TYR A 208 3.04 10.30 -5.94
C TYR A 208 1.57 10.79 -5.94
N ARG A 209 1.24 11.93 -6.57
CA ARG A 209 -0.16 12.39 -6.69
C ARG A 209 -1.02 11.45 -7.55
N LYS A 210 -0.38 10.64 -8.40
CA LYS A 210 -1.01 9.62 -9.22
C LYS A 210 -0.34 8.27 -8.92
N PRO A 211 -0.71 7.60 -7.82
CA PRO A 211 -0.04 6.38 -7.35
C PRO A 211 0.02 5.26 -8.40
N MET A 212 -0.91 5.26 -9.37
CA MET A 212 -0.89 4.31 -10.47
C MET A 212 0.17 4.57 -11.52
N ASP A 213 0.31 5.83 -11.96
CA ASP A 213 1.36 6.21 -12.91
C ASP A 213 2.72 6.02 -12.23
N PHE A 214 2.82 6.40 -10.96
CA PHE A 214 3.98 6.14 -10.11
C PHE A 214 4.27 4.63 -10.00
N GLY A 215 3.22 3.86 -9.76
CA GLY A 215 3.21 2.43 -9.63
C GLY A 215 3.73 1.68 -10.85
N THR A 216 3.32 2.07 -12.06
CA THR A 216 3.83 1.44 -13.29
C THR A 216 5.34 1.60 -13.47
N THR A 217 5.95 2.59 -12.81
CA THR A 217 7.39 2.87 -12.86
C THR A 217 8.18 2.10 -11.79
N PHE A 218 7.55 1.78 -10.65
CA PHE A 218 8.26 1.27 -9.47
C PHE A 218 7.71 -0.04 -8.87
N PHE A 219 6.51 -0.47 -9.26
CA PHE A 219 5.97 -1.77 -8.87
C PHE A 219 6.72 -2.86 -9.61
N LYS A 220 7.14 -3.89 -8.87
CA LYS A 220 7.74 -5.09 -9.46
C LYS A 220 6.68 -5.76 -10.36
N PRO A 221 6.89 -5.86 -11.69
CA PRO A 221 5.97 -6.60 -12.54
C PRO A 221 5.93 -8.07 -12.08
N LEU A 222 4.75 -8.69 -12.11
CA LEU A 222 4.65 -10.13 -11.93
C LEU A 222 5.39 -10.82 -13.07
N GLU A 223 6.33 -11.70 -12.73
CA GLU A 223 6.60 -12.84 -13.62
C GLU A 223 5.29 -13.63 -13.74
N ALA A 224 4.91 -13.97 -14.96
CA ALA A 224 3.55 -14.37 -15.34
C ALA A 224 3.02 -15.68 -14.71
N GLU A 225 3.74 -16.29 -13.75
CA GLU A 225 3.45 -17.62 -13.21
C GLU A 225 3.26 -17.69 -11.67
N SER A 226 3.45 -16.61 -10.90
CA SER A 226 3.23 -16.71 -9.45
C SER A 226 1.74 -16.63 -9.08
N SER A 227 1.21 -17.74 -8.58
CA SER A 227 -0.19 -17.95 -8.26
C SER A 227 -0.59 -17.26 -6.96
N TRP A 228 -0.74 -15.93 -6.98
CA TRP A 228 -1.64 -15.26 -6.03
C TRP A 228 -2.58 -14.25 -6.68
N ARG A 229 -3.85 -14.66 -6.78
CA ARG A 229 -5.02 -13.78 -6.80
C ARG A 229 -6.12 -14.44 -5.99
N GLU A 230 -6.45 -13.84 -4.85
CA GLU A 230 -7.80 -13.95 -4.29
C GLU A 230 -8.25 -12.63 -3.66
N GLY A 231 -8.13 -11.58 -4.47
CA GLY A 231 -9.10 -10.50 -4.63
C GLY A 231 -9.37 -10.41 -6.13
N ASP A 232 -10.60 -10.14 -6.54
CA ASP A 232 -10.99 -10.23 -7.94
C ASP A 232 -10.14 -9.31 -8.83
N MET A 233 -9.68 -9.83 -9.98
CA MET A 233 -9.27 -8.99 -11.12
C MET A 233 -10.37 -8.00 -11.50
N ASP A 234 -11.63 -8.35 -11.22
CA ASP A 234 -12.78 -7.54 -11.57
C ASP A 234 -13.18 -6.50 -10.51
N THR A 235 -12.41 -6.33 -9.42
CA THR A 235 -12.57 -5.15 -8.53
C THR A 235 -11.36 -4.88 -7.64
N VAL A 236 -10.19 -4.71 -8.26
CA VAL A 236 -9.42 -3.49 -7.97
C VAL A 236 -9.58 -2.62 -9.20
N ILE A 237 -10.71 -1.91 -9.27
CA ILE A 237 -10.85 -0.85 -10.27
C ILE A 237 -9.89 0.25 -9.81
N PHE A 238 -8.66 0.17 -10.28
CA PHE A 238 -7.78 1.32 -10.36
C PHE A 238 -8.40 2.30 -11.36
N ALA A 239 -9.35 3.09 -10.87
CA ALA A 239 -9.85 4.26 -11.59
C ALA A 239 -8.74 5.33 -11.49
N PRO A 240 -8.30 5.95 -12.59
CA PRO A 240 -7.26 6.99 -12.60
C PRO A 240 -7.62 8.29 -11.85
N HIS A 241 -8.66 8.27 -11.00
CA HIS A 241 -9.30 9.42 -10.38
C HIS A 241 -10.15 8.97 -9.17
N TRP A 242 -9.55 8.87 -7.98
CA TRP A 242 -10.18 8.79 -6.64
C TRP A 242 -9.18 9.33 -5.61
N ASP A 243 -9.48 10.08 -4.54
CA ASP A 243 -10.72 10.58 -3.88
C ASP A 243 -11.81 9.55 -3.57
N CYS A 244 -11.53 8.62 -2.66
CA CYS A 244 -12.56 8.00 -1.83
C CYS A 244 -12.04 7.69 -0.43
N THR A 245 -12.34 8.60 0.51
CA THR A 245 -12.18 8.43 1.96
C THR A 245 -13.45 7.89 2.64
N THR A 246 -14.51 7.56 1.90
CA THR A 246 -15.75 7.10 2.53
C THR A 246 -15.81 5.58 2.62
N SER A 247 -15.74 5.09 3.85
CA SER A 247 -15.91 3.70 4.32
C SER A 247 -17.35 3.17 4.19
N GLY A 248 -18.12 3.62 3.18
CA GLY A 248 -19.54 3.32 3.04
C GLY A 248 -20.08 3.52 1.62
N CYS A 249 -21.18 2.86 1.29
CA CYS A 249 -21.91 3.15 0.05
C CYS A 249 -22.44 4.58 0.06
N GLY A 250 -22.06 5.41 -0.92
CA GLY A 250 -22.50 6.81 -1.00
C GLY A 250 -23.98 7.02 -1.37
N VAL A 251 -24.77 5.95 -1.51
CA VAL A 251 -26.22 6.00 -1.75
C VAL A 251 -26.99 5.61 -0.49
N CYS A 252 -26.77 4.41 0.05
CA CYS A 252 -27.53 3.91 1.20
C CYS A 252 -26.83 4.14 2.54
N GLY A 253 -25.56 4.55 2.56
CA GLY A 253 -24.78 4.73 3.79
C GLY A 253 -24.43 3.43 4.52
N LEU A 254 -24.93 2.29 4.05
CA LEU A 254 -24.63 0.96 4.58
C LEU A 254 -23.45 0.37 3.80
N TYR A 255 -22.34 0.08 4.49
CA TYR A 255 -21.23 -0.86 4.15
C TYR A 255 -19.84 -0.37 4.66
N PRO A 256 -19.48 -0.59 5.93
CA PRO A 256 -18.08 -0.74 6.30
C PRO A 256 -17.72 -2.24 6.39
N ALA A 257 -16.57 -2.59 5.82
CA ALA A 257 -15.86 -3.87 5.94
C ALA A 257 -16.52 -5.11 5.28
N GLY A 258 -15.82 -5.69 4.29
CA GLY A 258 -15.98 -7.10 3.92
C GLY A 258 -16.07 -7.42 2.43
N GLY A 259 -16.26 -6.44 1.55
CA GLY A 259 -16.26 -6.72 0.11
C GLY A 259 -16.15 -5.45 -0.72
N ASN A 260 -15.05 -5.31 -1.45
CA ASN A 260 -14.81 -4.25 -2.43
C ASN A 260 -15.72 -4.35 -3.68
N SER A 261 -16.95 -4.85 -3.57
CA SER A 261 -17.85 -5.12 -4.69
C SER A 261 -18.71 -3.92 -5.12
N GLY A 262 -18.29 -2.69 -4.80
CA GLY A 262 -19.00 -1.50 -5.23
C GLY A 262 -18.47 -0.93 -6.55
N VAL A 263 -19.32 -0.24 -7.31
CA VAL A 263 -18.92 0.44 -8.54
C VAL A 263 -18.92 1.94 -8.34
N ALA A 264 -17.85 2.60 -8.80
CA ALA A 264 -17.73 4.05 -8.74
C ALA A 264 -18.78 4.71 -9.65
N ARG A 265 -19.58 5.60 -9.07
CA ARG A 265 -20.60 6.41 -9.76
C ARG A 265 -20.28 7.88 -9.63
N CYS A 266 -20.33 8.62 -10.73
CA CYS A 266 -20.11 10.06 -10.72
C CYS A 266 -21.29 10.76 -10.02
N ARG A 267 -21.03 11.63 -9.04
CA ARG A 267 -22.04 12.46 -8.36
C ARG A 267 -22.72 13.43 -9.32
N ALA A 268 -21.99 13.97 -10.29
CA ALA A 268 -22.49 15.01 -11.18
C ALA A 268 -23.39 14.45 -12.30
N CYS A 269 -22.99 13.37 -12.95
CA CYS A 269 -23.74 12.82 -14.10
C CYS A 269 -24.36 11.44 -13.85
N GLY A 270 -24.05 10.78 -12.74
CA GLY A 270 -24.60 9.48 -12.40
C GLY A 270 -24.04 8.28 -13.19
N GLU A 271 -23.11 8.51 -14.13
CA GLU A 271 -22.45 7.47 -14.92
C GLU A 271 -21.49 6.63 -14.07
N PHE A 272 -21.40 5.34 -14.40
CA PHE A 272 -20.50 4.40 -13.73
C PHE A 272 -19.17 4.31 -14.47
N ALA A 273 -18.07 4.47 -13.75
CA ALA A 273 -16.68 4.28 -14.19
C ALA A 273 -16.19 5.06 -15.43
N ARG A 274 -17.06 5.78 -16.17
CA ARG A 274 -16.72 6.44 -17.45
C ARG A 274 -17.50 7.75 -17.68
N CYS A 275 -17.38 8.69 -16.75
CA CYS A 275 -17.99 10.01 -16.95
C CYS A 275 -17.07 10.96 -17.74
N LYS A 276 -17.66 12.02 -18.32
CA LYS A 276 -16.95 13.10 -19.03
C LYS A 276 -17.02 14.44 -18.30
N CYS A 277 -17.33 14.43 -16.99
CA CYS A 277 -17.40 15.66 -16.21
C CYS A 277 -16.01 16.29 -16.10
N ALA A 278 -15.95 17.63 -16.11
CA ALA A 278 -14.69 18.36 -15.99
C ALA A 278 -14.01 18.17 -14.63
N ASP A 279 -14.82 17.99 -13.57
CA ASP A 279 -14.38 17.70 -12.22
C ASP A 279 -15.29 16.61 -11.59
N PRO A 280 -15.03 15.33 -11.88
CA PRO A 280 -15.90 14.26 -11.45
C PRO A 280 -15.66 13.93 -9.98
N GLN A 281 -16.65 14.25 -9.14
CA GLN A 281 -16.73 13.70 -7.79
C GLN A 281 -17.38 12.32 -7.85
N TRP A 282 -16.82 11.36 -7.13
CA TRP A 282 -17.28 9.98 -7.21
C TRP A 282 -17.84 9.48 -5.88
N LEU A 283 -18.62 8.42 -5.96
CA LEU A 283 -19.12 7.68 -4.80
C LEU A 283 -19.13 6.17 -5.09
N LEU A 284 -18.81 5.36 -4.08
CA LEU A 284 -18.92 3.91 -4.18
C LEU A 284 -20.40 3.48 -4.04
N VAL A 285 -20.94 2.74 -4.99
CA VAL A 285 -22.31 2.20 -4.95
C VAL A 285 -22.26 0.70 -4.72
N CYS A 286 -22.92 0.19 -3.67
CA CYS A 286 -22.96 -1.25 -3.39
C CYS A 286 -23.82 -2.03 -4.42
N PRO A 287 -23.64 -3.35 -4.56
CA PRO A 287 -24.40 -4.18 -5.51
C PRO A 287 -25.91 -4.01 -5.41
N THR A 288 -26.45 -3.96 -4.18
CA THR A 288 -27.89 -3.77 -3.94
C THR A 288 -28.40 -2.45 -4.53
N CYS A 289 -27.69 -1.35 -4.27
CA CYS A 289 -28.05 -0.04 -4.85
C CYS A 289 -27.81 0.05 -6.36
N MET A 290 -26.98 -0.82 -6.95
CA MET A 290 -26.83 -0.92 -8.40
C MET A 290 -28.03 -1.60 -9.06
N GLU A 291 -28.50 -2.71 -8.50
CA GLU A 291 -29.63 -3.49 -9.03
C GLU A 291 -30.94 -2.69 -8.98
N GLU A 292 -31.17 -1.94 -7.91
CA GLU A 292 -32.35 -1.07 -7.74
C GLU A 292 -32.39 0.12 -8.71
N ASN A 293 -31.24 0.59 -9.19
CA ASN A 293 -31.19 1.66 -10.20
C ASN A 293 -31.34 1.11 -11.62
N SER A 294 -30.86 -0.10 -11.87
CA SER A 294 -30.98 -0.78 -13.18
C SER A 294 -32.42 -1.15 -13.52
N SER A 295 -33.25 -1.35 -12.49
CA SER A 295 -34.68 -1.67 -12.61
C SER A 295 -35.59 -0.44 -12.75
N LYS A 296 -35.09 0.77 -12.48
CA LYS A 296 -35.81 2.05 -12.70
C LYS A 296 -35.57 2.68 -14.08
N ASN A 297 -34.55 2.21 -14.80
CA ASN A 297 -34.18 2.67 -16.15
C ASN A 297 -34.58 1.67 -17.27
N LYS A 298 -35.41 0.67 -16.95
CA LYS A 298 -36.14 -0.16 -17.91
C LYS A 298 -37.62 0.20 -17.86
#